data_AF-A0A7T5E0V3-F1
#
_entry.id   AF-A0A7T5E0V3-F1
#
_cell.length_a   1.000
_cell.length_b   1.000
_cell.length_c   1.000
_cell.angle_alpha   90.00
_cell.angle_beta   90.00
_cell.angle_gamma   90.00
#
_symmetry.space_group_name_H-M   'P 1'
#
loop_
_entity.id
_entity.type
_entity.pdbx_description
1 polymer ?
#
loop_
_entity_poly.entity_id
_entity_poly.type
_entity_poly.pdbx_seq_one_letter_code
_entity_poly.pdbx_strand_id
1 'polypeptide(L)'
;MAPMPPRPEATEEETTAEEDFVDLLSISSLAAPAPVAETPPPAETPTAPPPAAPPPAAPVAPRIPDSYPDPSALPPAPLEAMAPTDLPTDNLEALSTEDNPPVASSTAVDSNPPPVVVQEQEVLEIVTRLTRGSGESDFDSTATSFPAVAFLTRRGIQEWSAQQQACFFSQISADSYRLAPGAVDVRYLTRNVQFIEQQDVPRTFPTPAYQVSPLPEGYCGHTLFQVLQGGQPLLFISVVGLGVGNPQATGLVIIWSSDPRLGWAP
;
A
#
# COMPACT_ATOMS: atom_id res chain seq x y z
N MET A 1 7.93 63.01 -16.48
CA MET A 1 7.40 62.35 -17.70
C MET A 1 8.52 62.34 -18.72
N ALA A 2 9.12 61.17 -18.97
CA ALA A 2 10.15 60.96 -19.99
C ALA A 2 9.53 60.15 -21.16
N PRO A 3 9.84 60.46 -22.43
CA PRO A 3 9.24 59.80 -23.58
C PRO A 3 9.74 58.35 -23.74
N MET A 4 8.82 57.44 -24.08
CA MET A 4 9.12 56.03 -24.37
C MET A 4 10.06 55.89 -25.59
N PRO A 5 10.98 54.91 -25.58
CA PRO A 5 11.72 54.52 -26.78
C PRO A 5 10.82 53.84 -27.82
N PRO A 6 11.12 53.99 -29.12
CA PRO A 6 10.31 53.43 -30.21
C PRO A 6 10.40 51.90 -30.28
N ARG A 7 9.25 51.29 -30.60
CA ARG A 7 9.07 49.87 -30.93
C ARG A 7 9.61 49.62 -32.35
N PRO A 8 10.46 48.61 -32.60
CA PRO A 8 10.72 48.17 -33.96
C PRO A 8 9.52 47.38 -34.47
N GLU A 9 8.96 47.85 -35.59
CA GLU A 9 7.95 47.17 -36.39
C GLU A 9 8.55 45.94 -37.09
N ALA A 10 7.67 44.98 -37.33
CA ALA A 10 7.93 43.71 -37.98
C ALA A 10 8.44 43.90 -39.41
N THR A 11 9.39 43.06 -39.81
CA THR A 11 9.68 42.73 -41.21
C THR A 11 9.14 41.33 -41.44
N GLU A 12 8.10 41.24 -42.26
CA GLU A 12 7.50 39.99 -42.76
C GLU A 12 7.96 39.75 -44.21
N GLU A 13 8.00 38.46 -44.57
CA GLU A 13 8.13 37.84 -45.90
C GLU A 13 9.54 37.87 -46.56
N GLU A 14 10.10 36.78 -47.11
CA GLU A 14 9.49 35.62 -47.78
C GLU A 14 10.43 34.39 -47.72
N THR A 15 9.85 33.25 -47.36
CA THR A 15 10.07 31.87 -47.84
C THR A 15 11.45 31.40 -48.34
N THR A 16 12.04 30.47 -47.57
CA THR A 16 12.29 29.11 -48.10
C THR A 16 11.85 28.13 -47.02
N ALA A 17 10.70 27.50 -47.26
CA ALA A 17 10.34 26.26 -46.60
C ALA A 17 11.25 25.18 -47.17
N GLU A 18 12.21 24.71 -46.39
CA GLU A 18 12.69 23.35 -46.52
C GLU A 18 12.20 22.62 -45.28
N GLU A 19 11.18 21.81 -45.53
CA GLU A 19 10.57 20.91 -44.59
C GLU A 19 11.63 19.90 -44.16
N ASP A 20 12.23 20.09 -42.98
CA ASP A 20 12.94 19.04 -42.26
C ASP A 20 11.88 18.06 -41.68
N PHE A 21 11.22 17.34 -42.59
CA PHE A 21 10.66 16.03 -42.28
C PHE A 21 11.86 15.15 -41.93
N VAL A 22 12.20 15.10 -40.64
CA VAL A 22 13.07 14.07 -40.10
C VAL A 22 12.31 12.76 -40.24
N ASP A 23 12.58 12.06 -41.34
CA ASP A 23 12.12 10.71 -41.62
C ASP A 23 12.75 9.74 -40.60
N LEU A 24 12.07 9.58 -39.46
CA LEU A 24 12.46 8.66 -38.37
C LEU A 24 12.11 7.19 -38.65
N LEU A 25 11.98 6.80 -39.93
CA LEU A 25 11.77 5.40 -40.33
C LEU A 25 12.80 4.85 -41.34
N SER A 26 14.00 5.43 -41.39
CA SER A 26 15.12 4.90 -42.19
C SER A 26 16.35 4.56 -41.33
N ILE A 27 16.24 3.59 -40.43
CA ILE A 27 17.41 2.82 -39.96
C ILE A 27 17.70 1.72 -40.99
N SER A 28 18.51 2.05 -42.00
CA SER A 28 19.18 1.05 -42.82
C SER A 28 20.66 1.37 -43.03
N SER A 29 21.45 0.30 -43.01
CA SER A 29 22.87 0.20 -43.32
C SER A 29 23.86 0.73 -42.28
N LEU A 30 24.17 -0.14 -41.30
CA LEU A 30 25.51 -0.16 -40.74
C LEU A 30 26.54 -0.52 -41.82
N ALA A 31 27.65 0.20 -41.82
CA ALA A 31 28.82 -0.04 -42.65
C ALA A 31 29.36 -1.46 -42.49
N ALA A 32 29.64 -2.13 -43.61
CA ALA A 32 30.26 -3.45 -43.65
C ALA A 32 31.76 -3.37 -43.28
N PRO A 33 32.27 -4.24 -42.38
CA PRO A 33 33.71 -4.46 -42.28
C PRO A 33 34.24 -5.23 -43.50
N ALA A 34 35.49 -4.95 -43.88
CA ALA A 34 36.19 -5.54 -45.02
C ALA A 34 36.21 -7.08 -44.99
N PRO A 35 36.26 -7.77 -46.15
CA PRO A 35 36.20 -9.23 -46.21
C PRO A 35 37.48 -9.85 -45.63
N VAL A 36 37.33 -10.55 -44.50
CA VAL A 36 38.34 -11.51 -44.04
C VAL A 36 38.15 -12.78 -44.88
N ALA A 37 39.21 -13.26 -45.51
CA ALA A 37 39.18 -14.51 -46.27
C ALA A 37 38.80 -15.67 -45.35
N GLU A 38 37.58 -16.21 -45.52
CA GLU A 38 37.13 -17.41 -44.83
C GLU A 38 37.76 -18.65 -45.47
N THR A 39 38.63 -19.32 -44.72
CA THR A 39 38.95 -20.73 -44.93
C THR A 39 37.68 -21.55 -44.69
N PRO A 40 37.26 -22.45 -45.60
CA PRO A 40 36.03 -23.21 -45.38
C PRO A 40 36.18 -24.16 -44.17
N PRO A 41 35.19 -24.23 -43.26
CA PRO A 41 35.15 -25.23 -42.20
C PRO A 41 34.84 -26.62 -42.77
N PRO A 42 35.25 -27.71 -42.08
CA PRO A 42 34.87 -29.06 -42.48
C PRO A 42 33.37 -29.26 -42.33
N ALA A 43 32.78 -30.05 -43.24
CA ALA A 43 31.35 -30.35 -43.30
C ALA A 43 30.82 -30.88 -41.95
N GLU A 44 29.86 -30.16 -41.38
CA GLU A 44 29.09 -30.62 -40.23
C GLU A 44 28.06 -31.66 -40.66
N THR A 45 28.09 -32.81 -40.00
CA THR A 45 27.08 -33.87 -40.12
C THR A 45 25.71 -33.33 -39.67
N PRO A 46 24.61 -33.55 -40.41
CA PRO A 46 23.30 -33.05 -40.02
C PRO A 46 22.84 -33.72 -38.71
N THR A 47 22.75 -32.93 -37.64
CA THR A 47 22.16 -33.36 -36.38
C THR A 47 20.65 -33.27 -36.51
N ALA A 48 19.94 -34.35 -36.20
CA ALA A 48 18.48 -34.39 -36.23
C ALA A 48 17.86 -33.32 -35.30
N PRO A 49 16.71 -32.73 -35.66
CA PRO A 49 16.05 -31.76 -34.81
C PRO A 49 15.65 -32.41 -33.47
N PRO A 50 15.77 -31.69 -32.34
CA PRO A 50 15.30 -32.19 -31.06
C PRO A 50 13.77 -32.42 -31.10
N PRO A 51 13.24 -33.41 -30.38
CA PRO A 51 11.80 -33.65 -30.33
C PRO A 51 11.09 -32.41 -29.77
N ALA A 52 9.99 -32.03 -30.41
CA ALA A 52 9.15 -30.92 -29.99
C ALA A 52 8.66 -31.12 -28.55
N ALA A 53 8.84 -30.10 -27.71
CA ALA A 53 8.27 -30.09 -26.37
C ALA A 53 6.73 -30.23 -26.47
N PRO A 54 6.09 -31.00 -25.57
CA PRO A 54 4.63 -31.08 -25.54
C PRO A 54 4.05 -29.69 -25.27
N PRO A 55 2.89 -29.35 -25.88
CA PRO A 55 2.25 -28.08 -25.63
C PRO A 55 1.90 -27.93 -24.14
N PRO A 56 1.92 -26.70 -23.60
CA PRO A 56 1.50 -26.44 -22.24
C PRO A 56 0.07 -26.92 -22.02
N ALA A 57 -0.17 -27.60 -20.90
CA ALA A 57 -1.51 -28.03 -20.52
C ALA A 57 -2.44 -26.82 -20.44
N ALA A 58 -3.62 -26.92 -21.06
CA ALA A 58 -4.64 -25.89 -20.99
C ALA A 58 -5.00 -25.61 -19.52
N PRO A 59 -5.28 -24.35 -19.14
CA PRO A 59 -5.73 -24.03 -17.79
C PRO A 59 -7.03 -24.78 -17.51
N VAL A 60 -6.99 -25.67 -16.51
CA VAL A 60 -8.20 -26.31 -15.98
C VAL A 60 -8.98 -25.22 -15.28
N ALA A 61 -10.15 -24.86 -15.83
CA ALA A 61 -11.07 -23.95 -15.18
C ALA A 61 -11.39 -24.45 -13.75
N PRO A 62 -11.46 -23.57 -12.75
CA PRO A 62 -11.84 -23.97 -11.40
C PRO A 62 -13.22 -24.65 -11.44
N ARG A 63 -13.28 -25.89 -10.95
CA ARG A 63 -14.56 -26.59 -10.75
C ARG A 63 -15.30 -25.89 -9.62
N ILE A 64 -16.32 -25.12 -9.98
CA ILE A 64 -17.30 -24.62 -9.01
C ILE A 64 -18.10 -25.84 -8.54
N PRO A 65 -18.20 -26.11 -7.22
CA PRO A 65 -19.13 -27.12 -6.72
C PRO A 65 -20.57 -26.70 -7.06
N ASP A 66 -21.32 -27.55 -7.76
CA ASP A 66 -22.75 -27.36 -8.13
C ASP A 66 -23.71 -27.40 -6.91
N SER A 67 -23.22 -27.16 -5.69
CA SER A 67 -24.03 -27.34 -4.48
C SER A 67 -23.61 -26.34 -3.41
N TYR A 68 -24.33 -25.23 -3.36
CA TYR A 68 -24.39 -24.43 -2.14
C TYR A 68 -25.20 -25.20 -1.09
N PRO A 69 -24.73 -25.31 0.17
CA PRO A 69 -25.58 -25.79 1.25
C PRO A 69 -26.76 -24.82 1.42
N ASP A 70 -27.96 -25.39 1.47
CA ASP A 70 -29.23 -24.71 1.71
C ASP A 70 -29.16 -23.89 3.02
N PRO A 71 -29.40 -22.57 3.00
CA PRO A 71 -29.42 -21.74 4.21
C PRO A 71 -30.61 -22.04 5.15
N SER A 72 -31.52 -22.96 4.77
CA SER A 72 -32.72 -23.29 5.55
C SER A 72 -32.49 -24.31 6.68
N ALA A 73 -31.25 -24.79 6.88
CA ALA A 73 -30.92 -25.78 7.92
C ALA A 73 -30.20 -25.15 9.12
N LEU A 74 -30.76 -24.08 9.70
CA LEU A 74 -30.40 -23.64 11.05
C LEU A 74 -31.43 -24.18 12.06
N PRO A 75 -31.01 -24.88 13.14
CA PRO A 75 -31.92 -25.26 14.21
C PRO A 75 -32.41 -24.01 14.96
N PRO A 76 -33.66 -23.99 15.47
CA PRO A 76 -34.18 -22.85 16.22
C PRO A 76 -33.43 -22.69 17.55
N ALA A 77 -33.06 -21.45 17.87
CA ALA A 77 -32.48 -21.07 19.16
C ALA A 77 -33.51 -21.27 20.30
N PRO A 78 -33.10 -21.68 21.52
CA PRO A 78 -34.00 -21.76 22.66
C PRO A 78 -34.44 -20.37 23.11
N LEU A 79 -35.75 -20.19 23.30
CA LEU A 79 -36.35 -19.03 23.98
C LEU A 79 -36.00 -19.09 25.48
N GLU A 80 -35.04 -18.29 25.93
CA GLU A 80 -34.92 -17.95 27.35
C GLU A 80 -35.80 -16.75 27.66
N ALA A 81 -36.88 -17.02 28.39
CA ALA A 81 -37.67 -16.05 29.10
C ALA A 81 -36.94 -15.66 30.39
N MET A 82 -36.60 -14.40 30.59
CA MET A 82 -36.39 -13.84 31.94
C MET A 82 -36.97 -12.43 32.07
N ALA A 83 -37.59 -12.25 33.22
CA ALA A 83 -38.52 -11.23 33.68
C ALA A 83 -38.01 -9.77 33.69
N PRO A 84 -38.92 -8.78 33.76
CA PRO A 84 -38.56 -7.40 34.05
C PRO A 84 -38.17 -7.25 35.53
N THR A 85 -37.06 -6.58 35.81
CA THR A 85 -36.70 -6.17 37.18
C THR A 85 -37.06 -4.70 37.35
N ASP A 86 -37.99 -4.46 38.26
CA ASP A 86 -38.39 -3.17 38.82
C ASP A 86 -37.19 -2.30 39.23
N LEU A 87 -37.25 -1.02 38.85
CA LEU A 87 -36.48 0.07 39.45
C LEU A 87 -37.38 0.80 40.45
N PRO A 88 -37.00 0.98 41.72
CA PRO A 88 -37.61 2.00 42.55
C PRO A 88 -36.82 3.31 42.44
N THR A 89 -37.57 4.36 42.15
CA THR A 89 -37.21 5.78 42.32
C THR A 89 -37.12 6.15 43.81
N ASP A 90 -36.47 7.28 44.09
CA ASP A 90 -36.48 8.10 45.32
C ASP A 90 -35.44 7.80 46.41
N ASN A 91 -34.39 8.64 46.45
CA ASN A 91 -34.07 9.39 47.68
C ASN A 91 -33.08 10.54 47.40
N LEU A 92 -33.56 11.76 47.62
CA LEU A 92 -32.80 13.00 47.68
C LEU A 92 -32.38 13.31 49.13
N GLU A 93 -31.27 14.05 49.24
CA GLU A 93 -30.85 14.94 50.34
C GLU A 93 -30.04 14.42 51.55
N ALA A 94 -28.74 14.78 51.49
CA ALA A 94 -27.96 15.59 52.45
C ALA A 94 -27.73 15.12 53.90
N LEU A 95 -26.45 15.00 54.29
CA LEU A 95 -25.78 15.85 55.30
C LEU A 95 -24.29 15.48 55.51
N SER A 96 -23.47 16.53 55.68
CA SER A 96 -22.05 16.57 56.02
C SER A 96 -21.72 15.88 57.36
N THR A 97 -20.45 15.51 57.63
CA THR A 97 -19.46 16.21 58.50
C THR A 97 -18.28 15.29 58.96
N GLU A 98 -17.06 15.85 58.94
CA GLU A 98 -15.88 15.68 59.85
C GLU A 98 -15.11 14.35 60.08
N ASP A 99 -13.84 14.38 59.63
CA ASP A 99 -12.56 14.28 60.39
C ASP A 99 -12.05 12.98 61.09
N ASN A 100 -10.89 12.50 60.57
CA ASN A 100 -9.68 11.94 61.24
C ASN A 100 -9.45 10.38 61.35
N PRO A 101 -8.19 9.87 61.54
CA PRO A 101 -7.27 9.39 60.47
C PRO A 101 -6.67 7.95 60.72
N PRO A 102 -5.45 7.61 60.21
CA PRO A 102 -5.21 6.66 59.11
C PRO A 102 -4.86 5.23 59.56
N VAL A 103 -5.12 4.23 58.70
CA VAL A 103 -4.46 2.91 58.79
C VAL A 103 -4.08 2.44 57.39
N ALA A 104 -2.87 1.89 57.33
CA ALA A 104 -2.04 1.68 56.16
C ALA A 104 -2.49 0.56 55.20
N SER A 105 -1.92 0.67 54.00
CA SER A 105 -1.54 -0.43 53.11
C SER A 105 -2.67 -1.16 52.39
N SER A 106 -2.92 -0.73 51.17
CA SER A 106 -3.01 -1.68 50.05
C SER A 106 -2.31 -1.05 48.86
N THR A 107 -1.27 -1.74 48.43
CA THR A 107 -0.46 -1.57 47.23
C THR A 107 -1.21 -0.88 46.09
N ALA A 108 -0.91 0.39 45.85
CA ALA A 108 -1.05 0.97 44.53
C ALA A 108 -0.03 0.24 43.64
N VAL A 109 -0.51 -0.75 42.90
CA VAL A 109 0.21 -1.23 41.73
C VAL A 109 0.29 -0.03 40.81
N ASP A 110 1.46 0.58 40.77
CA ASP A 110 1.87 1.52 39.74
C ASP A 110 1.83 0.75 38.41
N SER A 111 0.64 0.63 37.84
CA SER A 111 0.41 0.17 36.48
C SER A 111 0.81 1.30 35.54
N ASN A 112 2.09 1.68 35.59
CA ASN A 112 2.69 2.45 34.53
C ASN A 112 2.81 1.45 33.36
N PRO A 113 2.03 1.59 32.28
CA PRO A 113 2.18 0.72 31.13
C PRO A 113 3.64 0.82 30.65
N PRO A 114 4.27 -0.31 30.26
CA PRO A 114 5.62 -0.26 29.73
C PRO A 114 5.68 0.73 28.56
N PRO A 115 6.81 1.43 28.35
CA PRO A 115 6.90 2.50 27.39
C PRO A 115 6.59 1.97 25.98
N VAL A 116 5.41 2.35 25.46
CA VAL A 116 4.96 2.11 24.07
C VAL A 116 6.00 2.55 23.05
N VAL A 117 6.82 3.53 23.43
CA VAL A 117 7.89 4.14 22.64
C VAL A 117 8.89 3.10 22.10
N VAL A 118 9.24 2.05 22.87
CA VAL A 118 10.27 1.08 22.44
C VAL A 118 9.82 0.25 21.23
N GLN A 119 8.52 -0.04 21.10
CA GLN A 119 7.99 -0.77 19.94
C GLN A 119 7.89 0.11 18.70
N GLU A 120 7.56 1.40 18.85
CA GLU A 120 7.44 2.32 17.70
C GLU A 120 8.79 2.53 16.98
N GLN A 121 9.89 2.64 17.72
CA GLN A 121 11.22 2.75 17.09
C GLN A 121 11.64 1.47 16.35
N GLU A 122 11.38 0.29 16.91
CA GLU A 122 11.69 -0.99 16.26
C GLU A 122 10.84 -1.19 14.99
N VAL A 123 9.56 -0.83 15.05
CA VAL A 123 8.66 -0.81 13.89
C VAL A 123 9.19 0.13 12.81
N LEU A 124 9.63 1.35 13.17
CA LEU A 124 10.21 2.30 12.20
C LEU A 124 11.47 1.74 11.52
N GLU A 125 12.39 1.13 12.27
CA GLU A 125 13.62 0.56 11.69
C GLU A 125 13.32 -0.59 10.71
N ILE A 126 12.40 -1.48 11.06
CA ILE A 126 12.02 -2.59 10.18
C ILE A 126 11.32 -2.05 8.91
N VAL A 127 10.49 -1.03 9.05
CA VAL A 127 9.80 -0.36 7.93
C VAL A 127 10.78 0.28 6.94
N THR A 128 11.88 0.88 7.40
CA THR A 128 12.89 1.44 6.47
C THR A 128 13.50 0.39 5.52
N ARG A 129 13.35 -0.91 5.83
CA ARG A 129 13.79 -2.01 4.97
C ARG A 129 12.76 -2.39 3.91
N LEU A 130 11.49 -1.99 4.07
CA LEU A 130 10.41 -2.30 3.13
C LEU A 130 10.67 -1.78 1.72
N THR A 131 11.58 -0.83 1.59
CA THR A 131 11.84 -0.10 0.36
C THR A 131 13.26 -0.24 -0.18
N ARG A 132 14.16 -0.89 0.59
CA ARG A 132 15.56 -1.13 0.20
C ARG A 132 15.73 -2.57 -0.27
N GLY A 133 15.29 -2.85 -1.49
CA GLY A 133 15.62 -4.11 -2.16
C GLY A 133 17.13 -4.27 -2.35
N SER A 134 17.62 -5.51 -2.50
CA SER A 134 19.04 -5.83 -2.79
C SER A 134 19.50 -5.45 -4.21
N GLY A 135 18.91 -4.43 -4.83
CA GLY A 135 19.22 -3.96 -6.17
C GLY A 135 18.98 -2.46 -6.25
N GLU A 136 19.73 -1.76 -7.10
CA GLU A 136 19.86 -0.30 -7.16
C GLU A 136 18.58 0.49 -7.55
N SER A 137 17.40 -0.14 -7.55
CA SER A 137 16.14 0.51 -7.92
C SER A 137 15.34 0.88 -6.67
N ASP A 138 15.49 2.13 -6.25
CA ASP A 138 14.67 2.75 -5.19
C ASP A 138 13.28 3.09 -5.74
N PHE A 139 12.31 2.19 -5.54
CA PHE A 139 10.90 2.45 -5.90
C PHE A 139 10.18 3.35 -4.89
N ASP A 140 10.81 3.68 -3.76
CA ASP A 140 10.26 4.56 -2.74
C ASP A 140 10.46 6.03 -3.11
N SER A 141 9.36 6.66 -3.51
CA SER A 141 9.30 8.07 -3.86
C SER A 141 8.63 8.91 -2.76
N THR A 142 8.56 8.40 -1.53
CA THR A 142 7.90 9.10 -0.41
C THR A 142 8.53 10.46 -0.16
N ALA A 143 9.86 10.53 -0.06
CA ALA A 143 10.57 11.77 0.27
C ALA A 143 10.51 12.83 -0.84
N THR A 144 10.34 12.42 -2.10
CA THR A 144 10.44 13.32 -3.26
C THR A 144 9.09 13.69 -3.86
N SER A 145 8.08 12.84 -3.71
CA SER A 145 6.84 12.91 -4.49
C SER A 145 5.56 12.86 -3.66
N PHE A 146 5.62 12.39 -2.42
CA PHE A 146 4.45 12.31 -1.54
C PHE A 146 4.33 13.58 -0.68
N PRO A 147 3.12 14.16 -0.49
CA PRO A 147 1.82 13.67 -0.94
C PRO A 147 1.41 14.14 -2.36
N ALA A 148 2.07 15.15 -2.92
CA ALA A 148 1.64 15.85 -4.13
C ALA A 148 1.27 14.94 -5.31
N VAL A 149 2.17 14.01 -5.69
CA VAL A 149 1.97 13.14 -6.85
C VAL A 149 0.89 12.09 -6.57
N ALA A 150 0.86 11.52 -5.36
CA ALA A 150 -0.16 10.56 -4.95
C ALA A 150 -1.55 11.19 -4.91
N PHE A 151 -1.63 12.47 -4.52
CA PHE A 151 -2.87 13.22 -4.42
C PHE A 151 -3.40 13.60 -5.80
N LEU A 152 -2.56 14.22 -6.65
CA LEU A 152 -2.96 14.83 -7.92
C LEU A 152 -3.01 13.86 -9.11
N THR A 153 -2.37 12.68 -8.99
CA THR A 153 -2.42 11.64 -10.02
C THR A 153 -3.87 11.30 -10.38
N ARG A 154 -4.12 11.00 -11.66
CA ARG A 154 -5.41 10.49 -12.12
C ARG A 154 -5.74 9.17 -11.42
N ARG A 155 -6.93 9.05 -10.82
CA ARG A 155 -7.30 7.98 -9.87
C ARG A 155 -6.37 7.92 -8.63
N GLY A 156 -5.86 9.08 -8.23
CA GLY A 156 -5.10 9.31 -7.00
C GLY A 156 -6.01 9.68 -5.84
N ILE A 157 -5.41 10.13 -4.73
CA ILE A 157 -6.12 10.35 -3.46
C ILE A 157 -7.19 11.43 -3.58
N GLN A 158 -7.00 12.45 -4.43
CA GLN A 158 -8.00 13.52 -4.63
C GLN A 158 -9.34 13.01 -5.17
N GLU A 159 -9.33 11.87 -5.90
CA GLU A 159 -10.53 11.28 -6.50
C GLU A 159 -11.23 10.29 -5.55
N TRP A 160 -10.62 9.97 -4.42
CA TRP A 160 -11.23 9.12 -3.40
C TRP A 160 -12.41 9.83 -2.72
N SER A 161 -13.39 9.06 -2.26
CA SER A 161 -14.46 9.60 -1.42
C SER A 161 -13.88 10.14 -0.10
N ALA A 162 -14.55 11.12 0.51
CA ALA A 162 -14.13 11.65 1.81
C ALA A 162 -14.02 10.56 2.88
N GLN A 163 -14.93 9.58 2.86
CA GLN A 163 -14.89 8.42 3.75
C GLN A 163 -13.63 7.57 3.51
N GLN A 164 -13.28 7.30 2.26
CA GLN A 164 -12.08 6.53 1.93
C GLN A 164 -10.79 7.29 2.29
N GLN A 165 -10.74 8.61 2.09
CA GLN A 165 -9.61 9.42 2.55
C GLN A 165 -9.47 9.37 4.07
N ALA A 166 -10.59 9.50 4.79
CA ALA A 166 -10.62 9.52 6.24
C ALA A 166 -10.18 8.18 6.87
N CYS A 167 -10.34 7.05 6.17
CA CYS A 167 -9.78 5.77 6.61
C CYS A 167 -8.26 5.83 6.83
N PHE A 168 -7.53 6.55 5.98
CA PHE A 168 -6.06 6.52 5.97
C PHE A 168 -5.44 7.82 6.49
N PHE A 169 -6.18 8.92 6.39
CA PHE A 169 -5.68 10.25 6.67
C PHE A 169 -6.68 11.05 7.50
N SER A 170 -6.21 11.64 8.60
CA SER A 170 -6.98 12.69 9.30
C SER A 170 -6.94 14.01 8.53
N GLN A 171 -5.92 14.21 7.69
CA GLN A 171 -5.79 15.34 6.77
C GLN A 171 -4.98 14.90 5.54
N ILE A 172 -5.41 15.25 4.34
CA ILE A 172 -4.64 15.01 3.12
C ILE A 172 -4.90 16.09 2.08
N SER A 173 -3.83 16.54 1.43
CA SER A 173 -3.81 17.55 0.36
C SER A 173 -2.60 17.30 -0.53
N ALA A 174 -2.44 18.10 -1.59
CA ALA A 174 -1.23 18.06 -2.41
C ALA A 174 0.04 18.47 -1.65
N ASP A 175 -0.09 19.34 -0.63
CA ASP A 175 1.07 19.94 0.03
C ASP A 175 1.41 19.29 1.39
N SER A 176 0.42 18.68 2.03
CA SER A 176 0.56 18.16 3.40
C SER A 176 -0.37 17.01 3.68
N TYR A 177 -0.01 16.20 4.68
CA TYR A 177 -0.84 15.11 5.17
C TYR A 177 -0.67 14.90 6.68
N ARG A 178 -1.66 14.25 7.27
CA ARG A 178 -1.62 13.64 8.60
C ARG A 178 -2.31 12.29 8.51
N LEU A 179 -1.65 11.25 9.00
CA LEU A 179 -2.20 9.91 9.01
C LEU A 179 -3.40 9.80 9.98
N ALA A 180 -4.22 8.79 9.75
CA ALA A 180 -5.28 8.43 10.70
C ALA A 180 -4.66 7.95 12.04
N PRO A 181 -5.39 8.06 13.16
CA PRO A 181 -4.91 7.54 14.44
C PRO A 181 -4.48 6.06 14.37
N GLY A 182 -3.33 5.73 14.96
CA GLY A 182 -2.76 4.39 14.93
C GLY A 182 -1.89 4.07 13.70
N ALA A 183 -1.94 4.88 12.64
CA ALA A 183 -0.96 4.80 11.57
C ALA A 183 0.32 5.54 11.96
N VAL A 184 1.47 4.86 11.80
CA VAL A 184 2.78 5.35 12.24
C VAL A 184 3.66 5.83 11.09
N ASP A 185 3.46 5.30 9.89
CA ASP A 185 4.24 5.68 8.71
C ASP A 185 3.47 5.41 7.41
N VAL A 186 3.89 6.08 6.34
CA VAL A 186 3.37 5.87 4.98
C VAL A 186 4.50 5.87 3.97
N ARG A 187 4.42 4.95 3.02
CA ARG A 187 5.37 4.82 1.91
C ARG A 187 4.67 4.89 0.57
N TYR A 188 5.14 5.76 -0.29
CA TYR A 188 4.68 5.93 -1.66
C TYR A 188 5.63 5.21 -2.62
N LEU A 189 5.20 4.04 -3.09
CA LEU A 189 6.01 3.18 -3.93
C LEU A 189 5.55 3.28 -5.39
N THR A 190 6.44 3.72 -6.28
CA THR A 190 6.22 3.76 -7.74
C THR A 190 6.35 2.38 -8.36
N ARG A 191 5.68 1.40 -7.76
CA ARG A 191 5.69 -0.01 -8.13
C ARG A 191 4.27 -0.56 -8.09
N ASN A 192 4.02 -1.54 -8.95
CA ASN A 192 2.73 -2.19 -9.04
C ASN A 192 2.32 -2.85 -7.71
N VAL A 193 1.06 -2.64 -7.30
CA VAL A 193 0.50 -3.11 -6.03
C VAL A 193 0.68 -4.62 -5.84
N GLN A 194 0.51 -5.40 -6.89
CA GLN A 194 0.65 -6.86 -6.81
C GLN A 194 2.08 -7.27 -6.42
N PHE A 195 3.10 -6.56 -6.91
CA PHE A 195 4.48 -6.84 -6.51
C PHE A 195 4.75 -6.41 -5.06
N ILE A 196 4.13 -5.33 -4.62
CA ILE A 196 4.24 -4.88 -3.23
C ILE A 196 3.66 -5.95 -2.31
N GLU A 197 2.46 -6.45 -2.60
CA GLU A 197 1.76 -7.47 -1.81
C GLU A 197 2.47 -8.83 -1.84
N GLN A 198 2.93 -9.29 -3.01
CA GLN A 198 3.42 -10.66 -3.20
C GLN A 198 4.93 -10.80 -3.00
N GLN A 199 5.69 -9.71 -3.09
CA GLN A 199 7.15 -9.74 -3.02
C GLN A 199 7.68 -8.81 -1.93
N ASP A 200 7.35 -7.52 -1.97
CA ASP A 200 8.04 -6.54 -1.12
C ASP A 200 7.66 -6.71 0.35
N VAL A 201 6.36 -6.84 0.66
CA VAL A 201 5.89 -7.10 2.03
C VAL A 201 6.47 -8.41 2.57
N PRO A 202 6.29 -9.59 1.93
CA PRO A 202 6.86 -10.85 2.45
C PRO A 202 8.39 -10.83 2.57
N ARG A 203 9.09 -10.17 1.65
CA ARG A 203 10.56 -10.07 1.66
C ARG A 203 11.09 -9.24 2.82
N THR A 204 10.35 -8.21 3.22
CA THR A 204 10.72 -7.32 4.34
C THR A 204 10.64 -8.03 5.68
N PHE A 205 9.71 -8.99 5.78
CA PHE A 205 9.42 -9.75 6.99
C PHE A 205 9.67 -11.24 6.74
N PRO A 206 10.95 -11.65 6.60
CA PRO A 206 11.28 -13.01 6.21
C PRO A 206 11.02 -14.02 7.34
N THR A 207 10.51 -15.19 6.95
CA THR A 207 10.38 -16.39 7.78
C THR A 207 11.78 -16.88 8.22
N PRO A 208 11.96 -17.41 9.46
CA PRO A 208 10.95 -17.64 10.50
C PRO A 208 10.81 -16.51 11.52
N ALA A 209 11.58 -15.42 11.39
CA ALA A 209 11.56 -14.32 12.35
C ALA A 209 10.18 -13.65 12.41
N TYR A 210 9.51 -13.56 11.26
CA TYR A 210 8.19 -12.99 11.12
C TYR A 210 7.23 -13.95 10.43
N GLN A 211 5.94 -13.79 10.73
CA GLN A 211 4.85 -14.39 9.98
C GLN A 211 3.98 -13.25 9.43
N VAL A 212 3.79 -13.24 8.11
CA VAL A 212 2.92 -12.28 7.44
C VAL A 212 1.71 -12.99 6.89
N SER A 213 0.53 -12.50 7.20
CA SER A 213 -0.71 -13.02 6.64
C SER A 213 -1.67 -11.89 6.25
N PRO A 214 -2.31 -11.96 5.07
CA PRO A 214 -3.40 -11.06 4.75
C PRO A 214 -4.58 -11.33 5.68
N LEU A 215 -5.18 -10.27 6.20
CA LEU A 215 -6.40 -10.33 6.99
C LEU A 215 -7.62 -10.39 6.06
N PRO A 216 -8.61 -11.25 6.37
CA PRO A 216 -9.88 -11.26 5.65
C PRO A 216 -10.51 -9.86 5.62
N GLU A 217 -11.17 -9.53 4.52
CA GLU A 217 -11.87 -8.25 4.26
C GLU A 217 -10.97 -7.00 4.15
N GLY A 218 -9.71 -7.09 4.59
CA GLY A 218 -8.77 -5.99 4.49
C GLY A 218 -9.15 -4.78 5.36
N TYR A 219 -8.84 -3.57 4.89
CA TYR A 219 -9.24 -2.31 5.52
C TYR A 219 -9.64 -1.28 4.46
N CYS A 220 -10.86 -0.74 4.57
CA CYS A 220 -11.46 0.19 3.61
C CYS A 220 -11.38 -0.27 2.15
N GLY A 221 -11.60 -1.57 1.92
CA GLY A 221 -11.60 -2.19 0.59
C GLY A 221 -10.22 -2.48 0.02
N HIS A 222 -9.16 -2.35 0.81
CA HIS A 222 -7.78 -2.60 0.41
C HIS A 222 -7.14 -3.71 1.24
N THR A 223 -6.13 -4.38 0.70
CA THR A 223 -5.43 -5.46 1.40
C THR A 223 -4.80 -4.96 2.70
N LEU A 224 -5.04 -5.68 3.80
CA LEU A 224 -4.43 -5.45 5.10
C LEU A 224 -3.63 -6.68 5.49
N PHE A 225 -2.35 -6.54 5.78
CA PHE A 225 -1.53 -7.61 6.34
C PHE A 225 -1.40 -7.44 7.85
N GLN A 226 -1.35 -8.57 8.54
CA GLN A 226 -0.87 -8.66 9.91
C GLN A 226 0.54 -9.25 9.89
N VAL A 227 1.46 -8.59 10.60
CA VAL A 227 2.82 -9.10 10.81
C VAL A 227 2.93 -9.54 12.27
N LEU A 228 3.33 -10.79 12.47
CA LEU A 228 3.58 -11.37 13.78
C LEU A 228 5.08 -11.61 13.98
N GLN A 229 5.57 -11.38 15.20
CA GLN A 229 6.90 -11.76 15.63
C GLN A 229 6.76 -12.63 16.88
N GLY A 230 7.29 -13.86 16.84
CA GLY A 230 7.09 -14.82 17.94
C GLY A 230 5.62 -15.13 18.24
N GLY A 231 4.73 -15.02 17.25
CA GLY A 231 3.29 -15.25 17.39
C GLY A 231 2.49 -14.07 17.96
N GLN A 232 3.13 -12.96 18.29
CA GLN A 232 2.48 -11.73 18.77
C GLN A 232 2.33 -10.71 17.63
N PRO A 233 1.20 -9.98 17.54
CA PRO A 233 1.06 -8.89 16.57
C PRO A 233 2.10 -7.82 16.79
N LEU A 234 2.91 -7.56 15.77
CA LEU A 234 3.92 -6.51 15.76
C LEU A 234 3.37 -5.24 15.11
N LEU A 235 2.81 -5.36 13.91
CA LEU A 235 2.25 -4.25 13.14
C LEU A 235 1.24 -4.73 12.11
N PHE A 236 0.53 -3.79 11.50
CA PHE A 236 -0.37 -4.05 10.38
C PHE A 236 0.02 -3.18 9.18
N ILE A 237 -0.22 -3.66 7.97
CA ILE A 237 0.18 -2.98 6.73
C ILE A 237 -1.00 -2.92 5.78
N SER A 238 -1.51 -1.73 5.48
CA SER A 238 -2.45 -1.53 4.37
C SER A 238 -1.69 -1.28 3.08
N VAL A 239 -2.07 -1.95 2.00
CA VAL A 239 -1.54 -1.67 0.66
C VAL A 239 -2.67 -1.14 -0.21
N VAL A 240 -2.54 0.12 -0.64
CA VAL A 240 -3.58 0.86 -1.35
C VAL A 240 -3.09 1.20 -2.76
N GLY A 241 -3.84 0.81 -3.78
CA GLY A 241 -3.49 1.11 -5.16
C GLY A 241 -3.82 2.54 -5.57
N LEU A 242 -2.85 3.21 -6.21
CA LEU A 242 -2.98 4.55 -6.76
C LEU A 242 -2.74 4.55 -8.27
N GLY A 243 -3.51 5.38 -8.98
CA GLY A 243 -3.30 5.59 -10.40
C GLY A 243 -4.14 4.70 -11.31
N VAL A 244 -3.80 4.77 -12.60
CA VAL A 244 -4.46 3.97 -13.64
C VAL A 244 -3.88 2.55 -13.72
N GLY A 245 -4.63 1.63 -14.33
CA GLY A 245 -4.25 0.22 -14.45
C GLY A 245 -5.09 -0.72 -13.59
N ASN A 246 -4.90 -2.03 -13.82
CA ASN A 246 -5.45 -3.11 -13.02
C ASN A 246 -4.50 -4.34 -13.11
N PRO A 247 -3.66 -4.60 -12.10
CA PRO A 247 -3.50 -3.85 -10.85
C PRO A 247 -2.86 -2.47 -11.07
N GLN A 248 -3.09 -1.55 -10.14
CA GLN A 248 -2.55 -0.19 -10.18
C GLN A 248 -1.01 -0.20 -10.18
N ALA A 249 -0.41 0.69 -10.97
CA ALA A 249 1.04 0.75 -11.19
C ALA A 249 1.83 1.36 -10.01
N THR A 250 1.15 1.90 -9.01
CA THR A 250 1.74 2.56 -7.85
C THR A 250 0.96 2.16 -6.61
N GLY A 251 1.66 1.93 -5.50
CA GLY A 251 1.07 1.54 -4.23
C GLY A 251 1.45 2.50 -3.12
N LEU A 252 0.48 2.77 -2.26
CA LEU A 252 0.68 3.42 -0.98
C LEU A 252 0.66 2.34 0.09
N VAL A 253 1.75 2.23 0.84
CA VAL A 253 1.89 1.30 1.95
C VAL A 253 1.77 2.07 3.25
N ILE A 254 0.74 1.78 4.05
CA ILE A 254 0.47 2.48 5.30
C ILE A 254 0.69 1.49 6.44
N ILE A 255 1.56 1.86 7.38
CA ILE A 255 1.91 1.00 8.51
C ILE A 255 1.19 1.47 9.75
N TRP A 256 0.63 0.52 10.48
CA TRP A 256 -0.15 0.74 11.68
C TRP A 256 0.49 0.04 12.86
N SER A 257 0.52 0.71 14.02
CA SER A 257 0.93 0.12 15.30
C SER A 257 -0.18 -0.72 15.94
N SER A 258 -1.42 -0.59 15.47
CA SER A 258 -2.59 -1.36 15.92
C SER A 258 -3.51 -1.69 14.75
N ASP A 259 -4.43 -2.64 14.93
CA ASP A 259 -5.39 -3.00 13.88
C ASP A 259 -6.30 -1.79 13.56
N PRO A 260 -6.24 -1.22 12.35
CA PRO A 260 -6.99 -0.01 11.99
C PRO A 260 -8.51 -0.22 11.98
N ARG A 261 -8.98 -1.48 11.97
CA ARG A 261 -10.41 -1.83 12.00
C ARG A 261 -11.04 -1.57 13.37
N LEU A 262 -10.24 -1.51 14.43
CA LEU A 262 -10.73 -1.35 15.81
C LEU A 262 -10.91 0.12 16.21
N GLY A 263 -10.24 1.05 15.53
CA GLY A 263 -10.29 2.49 15.83
C GLY A 263 -11.27 3.30 14.99
N TRP A 264 -11.91 2.66 14.00
CA TRP A 264 -12.81 3.34 13.06
C TRP A 264 -14.28 3.18 13.50
N ALA A 265 -14.87 4.26 14.03
CA ALA A 265 -16.33 4.34 14.21
C ALA A 265 -16.96 4.88 12.88
N PRO A 266 -17.91 4.16 12.27
CA PRO A 266 -18.53 4.57 11.00
C PRO A 266 -19.35 5.86 11.10
#